data_AF-A0A431LRV3-F1
#
_entry.id   AF-A0A431LRV3-F1
#
_cell.length_a   1.000
_cell.length_b   1.000
_cell.length_c   1.000
_cell.angle_alpha   90.00
_cell.angle_beta   90.00
_cell.angle_gamma   90.00
#
_symmetry.space_group_name_H-M   'P 1'
#
loop_
_entity.id
_entity.type
_entity.pdbx_description
1 polymer ?
#
loop_
_entity_poly.entity_id
_entity_poly.type
_entity_poly.pdbx_seq_one_letter_code
_entity_poly.pdbx_strand_id
1 'polypeptide(L)' 'MTTISEAAVGRMALERLKLDKPEAWERIAKITGKSIGSERLAKVHFKNGGFIQLNFARKGTHTAQCVDQLLALLKSI' A
#
# COMPACT_ATOMS: atom_id res chain seq x y z
N MET A 1 -17.31 -14.15 -3.48
CA MET A 1 -15.98 -13.57 -3.71
C MET A 1 -16.03 -12.13 -3.22
N THR A 2 -15.48 -11.83 -2.05
CA THR A 2 -15.55 -10.48 -1.47
C THR A 2 -14.53 -9.61 -2.20
N THR A 3 -14.98 -8.76 -3.12
CA THR A 3 -14.13 -7.80 -3.81
C THR A 3 -13.65 -6.78 -2.78
N ILE A 4 -12.55 -7.06 -2.11
CA ILE A 4 -11.93 -6.10 -1.20
C ILE A 4 -11.49 -4.93 -2.06
N SER A 5 -12.10 -3.77 -1.83
CA SER A 5 -11.78 -2.56 -2.57
C SER A 5 -10.32 -2.18 -2.38
N GLU A 6 -9.71 -1.56 -3.38
CA GLU A 6 -8.30 -1.13 -3.35
C GLU A 6 -8.01 -0.17 -2.19
N ALA A 7 -9.02 0.62 -1.80
CA ALA A 7 -8.99 1.46 -0.61
C ALA A 7 -8.90 0.65 0.70
N ALA A 8 -9.54 -0.52 0.77
CA ALA A 8 -9.44 -1.40 1.93
C ALA A 8 -8.05 -2.03 2.06
N VAL A 9 -7.38 -2.34 0.95
CA VAL A 9 -5.96 -2.80 0.94
C VAL A 9 -5.04 -1.73 1.52
N GLY A 10 -5.19 -0.48 1.07
CA GLY A 10 -4.40 0.65 1.59
C GLY A 10 -4.62 0.88 3.08
N ARG A 11 -5.87 0.80 3.56
CA ARG A 11 -6.17 0.89 5.00
C ARG A 11 -5.56 -0.25 5.81
N MET A 12 -5.66 -1.50 5.34
CA MET A 12 -5.05 -2.64 6.03
C MET A 12 -3.53 -2.53 6.11
N ALA A 13 -2.87 -1.99 5.08
CA ALA A 13 -1.43 -1.73 5.12
C ALA A 13 -1.07 -0.67 6.16
N LEU A 14 -1.83 0.42 6.22
CA LEU A 14 -1.62 1.49 7.20
C LEU A 14 -1.79 0.99 8.64
N GLU A 15 -2.83 0.19 8.90
CA GLU A 15 -3.08 -0.36 10.23
C GLU A 15 -1.95 -1.31 10.67
N ARG A 16 -1.44 -2.16 9.78
CA ARG A 16 -0.27 -2.99 10.07
C ARG A 16 1.00 -2.18 10.28
N LEU A 17 1.22 -1.16 9.45
CA LEU A 17 2.39 -0.29 9.57
C LEU A 17 2.38 0.48 10.89
N LYS A 18 1.21 0.95 11.33
CA LYS A 18 1.06 1.67 12.61
C LYS A 18 1.54 0.82 13.80
N LEU A 19 1.28 -0.48 13.78
CA LEU A 19 1.70 -1.41 14.82
C LEU A 19 3.20 -1.74 14.75
N ASP A 20 3.75 -1.88 13.55
CA ASP A 20 5.10 -2.40 13.33
C ASP A 20 6.17 -1.27 13.28
N LYS A 21 5.83 -0.13 12.67
CA LYS A 21 6.65 1.09 12.56
C LYS A 21 5.78 2.36 12.60
N PRO A 22 5.38 2.85 13.78
CA PRO A 22 4.55 4.05 13.92
C PRO A 22 5.20 5.30 13.30
N GLU A 23 6.53 5.40 13.33
CA GLU A 23 7.28 6.54 12.76
C GLU A 23 7.12 6.64 11.24
N ALA A 24 7.15 5.50 10.54
CA ALA A 24 6.89 5.44 9.10
C ALA A 24 5.42 5.73 8.80
N TRP A 25 4.50 5.25 9.65
CA TRP A 25 3.07 5.55 9.54
C TRP A 25 2.78 7.04 9.67
N GLU A 26 3.42 7.73 10.62
CA GLU A 26 3.25 9.18 10.79
C GLU A 26 3.69 9.99 9.56
N ARG A 27 4.63 9.46 8.77
CA ARG A 27 5.07 10.10 7.52
C ARG A 27 4.07 9.90 6.38
N ILE A 28 3.19 8.90 6.45
CA ILE A 28 2.22 8.59 5.39
C ILE A 28 0.93 9.37 5.60
N ALA A 29 0.46 10.00 4.53
CA ALA A 29 -0.82 10.71 4.50
C ALA A 29 -1.95 9.80 4.01
N LYS A 30 -1.75 9.06 2.91
CA LYS A 30 -2.75 8.15 2.34
C LYS A 30 -2.12 7.11 1.42
N ILE A 31 -2.80 5.97 1.26
CA ILE A 31 -2.46 4.95 0.27
C ILE A 31 -3.65 4.81 -0.68
N THR A 32 -3.39 4.92 -1.98
CA THR A 32 -4.40 4.74 -3.02
C THR A 32 -3.99 3.59 -3.93
N GLY A 33 -4.91 2.67 -4.20
CA GLY A 33 -4.68 1.61 -5.18
C GLY A 33 -5.39 1.93 -6.50
N LYS A 34 -4.79 1.53 -7.61
CA LYS A 34 -5.40 1.61 -8.95
C LYS A 34 -5.02 0.40 -9.77
N SER A 35 -6.01 -0.33 -10.25
CA SER A 35 -5.83 -1.41 -11.22
C SER A 35 -5.76 -0.83 -12.63
N ILE A 36 -4.72 -1.16 -13.37
CA ILE A 36 -4.55 -0.79 -14.78
C ILE A 36 -4.37 -2.10 -15.57
N GLY A 37 -5.45 -2.55 -16.22
CA GLY A 37 -5.44 -3.82 -16.95
C GLY A 37 -5.12 -5.02 -16.05
N SER A 38 -3.96 -5.64 -16.27
CA SER A 38 -3.47 -6.79 -15.48
C SER A 38 -2.52 -6.38 -14.33
N GLU A 39 -2.22 -5.09 -14.22
CA GLU A 39 -1.33 -4.54 -13.21
C GLU A 39 -2.13 -3.89 -12.09
N ARG A 40 -1.59 -4.00 -10.87
CA ARG A 40 -2.11 -3.25 -9.72
C ARG A 40 -1.06 -2.25 -9.28
N LEU A 41 -1.45 -1.00 -9.20
CA LEU A 41 -0.61 0.08 -8.69
C LEU A 41 -1.05 0.43 -7.28
N ALA A 42 -0.10 0.73 -6.39
CA ALA A 42 -0.37 1.47 -5.17
C ALA A 42 0.47 2.73 -5.13
N LYS A 43 -0.16 3.88 -4.84
CA LYS A 43 0.50 5.14 -4.57
C LYS A 43 0.43 5.42 -3.08
N VAL A 44 1.60 5.48 -2.44
CA VAL A 44 1.75 5.94 -1.07
C VAL A 44 2.08 7.41 -1.11
N HIS A 45 1.19 8.24 -0.57
CA HIS A 45 1.42 9.67 -0.40
C HIS A 45 1.94 9.94 1.00
N PHE A 46 2.99 10.73 1.08
CA PHE A 46 3.59 11.17 2.34
C PHE A 46 3.07 12.55 2.74
N LYS A 47 3.11 12.87 4.04
CA LYS A 47 2.69 14.17 4.57
C LYS A 47 3.57 15.33 4.10
N ASN A 48 4.81 15.05 3.69
CA ASN A 48 5.72 16.04 3.10
C ASN A 48 5.39 16.38 1.64
N GLY A 49 4.29 15.85 1.08
CA GLY A 49 3.89 16.07 -0.31
C GLY A 49 4.54 15.12 -1.32
N GLY A 50 5.51 14.30 -0.90
CA GLY A 50 6.09 13.26 -1.73
C GLY A 50 5.12 12.10 -1.97
N PHE A 51 5.36 11.31 -3.01
CA PHE A 51 4.68 10.04 -3.18
C PHE A 51 5.62 8.99 -3.78
N ILE A 52 5.35 7.72 -3.47
CA ILE A 52 5.99 6.57 -4.09
C ILE A 52 4.90 5.73 -4.77
N GLN A 53 5.15 5.37 -6.03
CA GLN A 53 4.29 4.46 -6.78
C GLN A 53 4.92 3.07 -6.80
N LEU A 54 4.16 2.08 -6.37
CA LEU A 54 4.51 0.67 -6.39
C LEU A 54 3.70 -0.01 -7.49
N ASN A 55 4.37 -0.79 -8.32
CA ASN A 55 3.73 -1.59 -9.35
C ASN A 55 3.78 -3.07 -8.96
N PHE A 56 2.62 -3.70 -8.91
CA PHE A 56 2.43 -5.12 -8.63
C PHE A 56 2.06 -5.83 -9.93
N ALA A 57 3.04 -6.53 -10.49
CA ALA A 57 2.85 -7.35 -11.67
C ALA A 57 2.16 -8.67 -11.30
N ARG A 58 0.81 -8.72 -11.32
CA ARG A 58 -0.02 -9.88 -11.76
C ARG A 58 -1.45 -9.90 -11.22
N LYS A 59 -2.33 -10.45 -12.07
CA LYS A 59 -3.63 -11.02 -11.75
C LYS A 59 -3.45 -12.15 -10.71
N GLY A 60 -4.04 -12.01 -9.53
CA GLY A 60 -4.01 -13.02 -8.45
C GLY A 60 -3.15 -12.66 -7.23
N THR A 61 -2.37 -11.57 -7.27
CA THR A 61 -1.64 -11.08 -6.10
C THR A 61 -2.64 -10.70 -5.01
N HIS A 62 -2.64 -11.48 -3.93
CA HIS A 62 -3.58 -11.33 -2.83
C HIS A 62 -3.34 -9.98 -2.17
N THR A 63 -4.43 -9.33 -1.74
CA THR A 63 -4.42 -8.10 -0.93
C THR A 63 -3.31 -8.10 0.14
N ALA A 64 -3.07 -9.26 0.78
CA ALA A 64 -1.99 -9.45 1.74
C ALA A 64 -0.59 -9.24 1.16
N GLN A 65 -0.25 -9.81 0.01
CA GLN A 65 1.06 -9.63 -0.62
C GLN A 65 1.34 -8.17 -1.02
N CYS A 66 0.32 -7.45 -1.50
CA CYS A 66 0.46 -6.01 -1.75
C CYS A 66 0.74 -5.23 -0.46
N VAL A 67 0.09 -5.62 0.65
CA VAL A 67 0.36 -5.04 1.97
C VAL A 67 1.79 -5.35 2.43
N ASP A 68 2.22 -6.61 2.37
CA ASP A 68 3.55 -7.03 2.81
C ASP A 68 4.68 -6.37 2.01
N GLN A 69 4.56 -6.27 0.68
CA GLN A 69 5.56 -5.59 -0.15
C GLN A 69 5.61 -4.09 0.13
N LEU A 70 4.45 -3.46 0.33
CA LEU A 70 4.36 -2.04 0.65
C LEU A 70 4.95 -1.76 2.05
N LEU A 71 4.70 -2.64 3.02
CA LEU A 71 5.34 -2.60 4.34
C LEU A 71 6.86 -2.79 4.25
N ALA A 72 7.35 -3.76 3.46
CA ALA A 72 8.78 -4.02 3.32
C ALA A 72 9.53 -2.82 2.73
N LEU A 73 8.94 -2.14 1.76
CA LEU A 73 9.50 -0.93 1.16
C LEU A 73 9.48 0.23 2.15
N LEU A 74 8.38 0.44 2.86
CA LEU A 74 8.28 1.47 3.89
C LEU A 74 9.21 1.21 5.09
N LYS A 75 9.55 -0.04 5.36
CA LYS A 75 10.55 -0.39 6.38
C LYS A 75 11.97 0.00 5.97
N SER A 76 12.27 0.14 4.67
CA SER A 76 13.58 0.49 4.13
C SER A 76 13.80 2.00 3.91
N ILE A 77 12.78 2.84 4.16
CA ILE A 77 12.81 4.31 4.04
C ILE A 77 12.80 4.96 5.43
#